data_AF-A0A2V9W6I7-F1
#
_entry.id   AF-A0A2V9W6I7-F1
#
_cell.length_a   1.000
_cell.length_b   1.000
_cell.length_c   1.000
_cell.angle_alpha   90.00
_cell.angle_beta   90.00
_cell.angle_gamma   90.00
#
_symmetry.space_group_name_H-M   'P 1'
#
loop_
_entity.id
_entity.type
_entity.pdbx_description
1 polymer ?
#
loop_
_entity_poly.entity_id
_entity_poly.type
_entity_poly.pdbx_seq_one_letter_code
_entity_poly.pdbx_strand_id
1 'polypeptide(L)'
;PAPGPGFNGSAAAQALIARHVLEQYIQLRSALSSQQTRPVLAALAAIAEGLRSIPGKKTLVMFSQGFVATEALDWQVQSTIDIANRANVAIYIIDSGGLTGGAPTSGALVSGSPLGGISGGLEMEQRRRSGAGESVFDITRQEGLNRQQDLLYRISEDTGGHFIKNTNDIAGGLERIDTEIRSRYTLAYRSTDSNFDGSFRKVKIEVRRPDANVLARAGYYAIPPSQIIPFSPDDRKLLASFAGMQAHPTLPLSLELNSFRSREGFYIVPLSFEIPPGAVQFDRKGDKERLQLEVLGVVRVEGEDRILSRLGGNFDVSLTPLQYESILNDKIFFRQDMQLYAGNYTVDLIVRDRLSGKVAARQEKLVLPAAGSDFLATEAVLSRHAEPQKQTSRNGDVLSEGNVQIRPSPSREFHSTDNLIIFFKLYNAALAGETGRPLVRVTVTLMKDGKQAARPLDYQLTEPATEPVLHLTFAKYVKLTGLPAGKYSAVIESRDIVQQKVLKQEAWFVILP
;
A
#
# COMPACT_ATOMS: atom_id res chain seq x y z
N PRO A 1 -51.85 28.53 -26.13
CA PRO A 1 -51.04 27.62 -25.27
C PRO A 1 -49.62 28.18 -25.11
N ALA A 2 -49.30 28.68 -23.93
CA ALA A 2 -47.96 29.15 -23.57
C ALA A 2 -46.98 27.96 -23.50
N PRO A 3 -45.71 28.11 -23.90
CA PRO A 3 -44.70 27.09 -23.63
C PRO A 3 -44.27 27.20 -22.15
N GLY A 4 -44.34 26.08 -21.44
CA GLY A 4 -44.01 25.98 -20.02
C GLY A 4 -42.51 26.09 -19.72
N PRO A 5 -42.13 26.40 -18.47
CA PRO A 5 -40.74 26.58 -18.08
C PRO A 5 -40.13 25.22 -17.70
N GLY A 6 -39.01 24.87 -18.31
CA GLY A 6 -38.23 23.75 -17.82
C GLY A 6 -37.07 23.44 -18.74
N PHE A 7 -35.87 23.90 -18.38
CA PHE A 7 -34.56 23.28 -18.69
C PHE A 7 -33.42 24.11 -18.05
N ASN A 8 -33.46 24.33 -16.73
CA ASN A 8 -32.31 24.89 -15.98
C ASN A 8 -31.61 23.87 -15.07
N GLY A 9 -32.08 22.61 -15.01
CA GLY A 9 -31.53 21.57 -14.14
C GLY A 9 -30.33 20.79 -14.71
N SER A 10 -30.05 20.89 -16.02
CA SER A 10 -29.03 20.06 -16.69
C SER A 10 -27.61 20.58 -16.52
N ALA A 11 -27.40 21.90 -16.53
CA ALA A 11 -26.06 22.49 -16.43
C ALA A 11 -25.43 22.31 -15.03
N ALA A 12 -26.24 22.46 -13.98
CA ALA A 12 -25.79 22.22 -12.60
C ALA A 12 -25.49 20.73 -12.34
N ALA A 13 -26.32 19.82 -12.89
CA ALA A 13 -26.09 18.38 -12.82
C ALA A 13 -24.82 17.96 -13.57
N GLN A 14 -24.58 18.50 -14.77
CA GLN A 14 -23.35 18.26 -15.53
C GLN A 14 -22.09 18.80 -14.83
N ALA A 15 -22.18 19.96 -14.18
CA ALA A 15 -21.09 20.52 -13.39
C ALA A 15 -20.78 19.66 -12.14
N LEU A 16 -21.80 19.13 -11.47
CA LEU A 16 -21.63 18.22 -10.33
C LEU A 16 -21.03 16.87 -10.76
N ILE A 17 -21.48 16.30 -11.89
CA ILE A 17 -20.91 15.07 -12.45
C ILE A 17 -19.45 15.29 -12.85
N ALA A 18 -19.13 16.39 -13.54
CA ALA A 18 -17.75 16.71 -13.92
C ALA A 18 -16.84 16.89 -12.69
N ARG A 19 -17.34 17.54 -11.63
CA ARG A 19 -16.62 17.69 -10.37
C ARG A 19 -16.41 16.36 -9.65
N HIS A 20 -17.42 15.50 -9.62
CA HIS A 20 -17.32 14.19 -8.96
C HIS A 20 -16.39 13.23 -9.71
N VAL A 21 -16.44 13.23 -11.05
CA VAL A 21 -15.52 12.48 -11.91
C VAL A 21 -14.08 12.99 -11.74
N LEU A 22 -13.89 14.30 -11.62
CA LEU A 22 -12.57 14.89 -11.38
C LEU A 22 -12.03 14.53 -9.99
N GLU A 23 -12.85 14.60 -8.93
CA GLU A 23 -12.46 14.19 -7.58
C GLU A 23 -12.09 12.70 -7.53
N GLN A 24 -12.89 11.83 -8.15
CA GLN A 24 -12.58 10.41 -8.26
C GLN A 24 -11.31 10.13 -9.07
N TYR A 25 -11.09 10.86 -10.17
CA TYR A 25 -9.88 10.75 -10.97
C TYR A 25 -8.64 11.19 -10.20
N ILE A 26 -8.72 12.28 -9.42
CA ILE A 26 -7.61 12.76 -8.57
C ILE A 26 -7.30 11.76 -7.46
N GLN A 27 -8.32 11.22 -6.79
CA GLN A 27 -8.13 10.21 -5.75
C GLN A 27 -7.56 8.91 -6.32
N LEU A 28 -8.07 8.44 -7.45
CA LEU A 28 -7.58 7.25 -8.13
C LEU A 28 -6.13 7.45 -8.59
N ARG A 29 -5.79 8.62 -9.15
CA ARG A 29 -4.41 8.94 -9.55
C ARG A 29 -3.46 9.06 -8.36
N SER A 30 -3.91 9.62 -7.24
CA SER A 30 -3.13 9.71 -6.00
C SER A 30 -2.87 8.35 -5.37
N ALA A 31 -3.90 7.49 -5.33
CA ALA A 31 -3.79 6.11 -4.84
C ALA A 31 -2.89 5.26 -5.75
N LEU A 32 -3.09 5.34 -7.08
CA LEU A 32 -2.24 4.66 -8.07
C LEU A 32 -0.80 5.16 -8.02
N SER A 33 -0.58 6.48 -7.87
CA SER A 33 0.78 7.01 -7.79
C SER A 33 1.48 6.65 -6.48
N SER A 34 0.76 6.57 -5.35
CA SER A 34 1.34 6.11 -4.09
C SER A 34 1.71 4.62 -4.14
N GLN A 35 0.90 3.81 -4.82
CA GLN A 35 1.22 2.40 -5.10
C GLN A 35 2.42 2.24 -6.03
N GLN A 36 2.65 3.15 -6.98
CA GLN A 36 3.78 3.09 -7.91
C GLN A 36 5.09 3.65 -7.33
N THR A 37 5.03 4.68 -6.48
CA THR A 37 6.23 5.34 -5.93
C THR A 37 6.95 4.50 -4.88
N ARG A 38 6.21 3.79 -4.01
CA ARG A 38 6.82 2.98 -2.92
C ARG A 38 7.75 1.87 -3.44
N PRO A 39 7.36 1.05 -4.43
CA PRO A 39 8.26 0.07 -5.02
C PRO A 39 9.52 0.68 -5.66
N VAL A 40 9.41 1.86 -6.29
CA VAL A 40 10.56 2.54 -6.90
C VAL A 40 11.56 2.98 -5.83
N LEU A 41 11.10 3.63 -4.76
CA LEU A 41 11.96 4.03 -3.64
C LEU A 41 12.60 2.83 -2.94
N ALA A 42 11.84 1.74 -2.77
CA ALA A 42 12.35 0.48 -2.21
C ALA A 42 13.40 -0.17 -3.12
N ALA A 43 13.19 -0.17 -4.44
CA ALA A 43 14.15 -0.69 -5.41
C ALA A 43 15.45 0.13 -5.43
N LEU A 44 15.35 1.46 -5.42
CA LEU A 44 16.52 2.35 -5.32
C LEU A 44 17.32 2.08 -4.03
N ALA A 45 16.63 1.96 -2.89
CA ALA A 45 17.26 1.63 -1.62
C ALA A 45 17.92 0.24 -1.64
N ALA A 46 17.26 -0.77 -2.21
CA ALA A 46 17.79 -2.13 -2.30
C ALA A 46 19.03 -2.20 -3.23
N ILE A 47 19.01 -1.52 -4.37
CA ILE A 47 20.16 -1.40 -5.27
C ILE A 47 21.32 -0.71 -4.53
N ALA A 48 21.05 0.41 -3.87
CA ALA A 48 22.07 1.12 -3.10
C ALA A 48 22.70 0.23 -2.03
N GLU A 49 21.89 -0.47 -1.23
CA GLU A 49 22.40 -1.35 -0.18
C GLU A 49 23.18 -2.55 -0.77
N GLY A 50 22.71 -3.15 -1.87
CA GLY A 50 23.44 -4.23 -2.56
C GLY A 50 24.81 -3.78 -3.07
N LEU A 51 24.95 -2.50 -3.41
CA LEU A 51 26.19 -1.88 -3.85
C LEU A 51 27.14 -1.50 -2.70
N ARG A 52 26.72 -1.63 -1.43
CA ARG A 52 27.47 -1.17 -0.25
C ARG A 52 28.84 -1.84 -0.09
N SER A 53 28.95 -3.12 -0.45
CA SER A 53 30.20 -3.89 -0.34
C SER A 53 31.27 -3.46 -1.33
N ILE A 54 30.88 -2.80 -2.42
CA ILE A 54 31.79 -2.34 -3.46
C ILE A 54 32.47 -1.05 -2.97
N PRO A 55 33.81 -1.04 -2.81
CA PRO A 55 34.53 0.15 -2.38
C PRO A 55 34.41 1.30 -3.40
N GLY A 56 34.47 2.54 -2.91
CA GLY A 56 34.44 3.73 -3.75
C GLY A 56 33.05 4.32 -4.01
N LYS A 57 33.02 5.49 -4.65
CA LYS A 57 31.77 6.16 -5.07
C LYS A 57 31.21 5.39 -6.26
N LYS A 58 29.91 5.12 -6.22
CA LYS A 58 29.19 4.39 -7.26
C LYS A 58 28.16 5.31 -7.88
N THR A 59 27.88 5.06 -9.15
CA THR A 59 26.95 5.86 -9.92
C THR A 59 25.78 4.98 -10.34
N LEU A 60 24.57 5.42 -10.02
CA LEU A 60 23.33 4.87 -10.56
C LEU A 60 22.73 5.90 -11.52
N VAL A 61 22.55 5.54 -12.79
CA VAL A 61 21.83 6.38 -13.76
C VAL A 61 20.42 5.81 -13.93
N MET A 62 19.42 6.61 -13.59
CA MET A 62 18.01 6.26 -13.69
C MET A 62 17.35 7.08 -14.80
N PHE A 63 16.67 6.40 -15.71
CA PHE A 63 15.80 7.03 -16.69
C PHE A 63 14.36 6.99 -16.16
N SER A 64 13.71 8.15 -16.06
CA SER A 64 12.38 8.24 -15.46
C SER A 64 11.59 9.41 -16.03
N GLN A 65 10.29 9.21 -16.26
CA GLN A 65 9.35 10.30 -16.58
C GLN A 65 8.77 10.96 -15.30
N GLY A 66 9.26 10.55 -14.13
CA GLY A 66 8.78 11.00 -12.83
C GLY A 66 7.69 10.12 -12.24
N PHE A 67 7.59 10.23 -10.92
CA PHE A 67 6.56 9.59 -10.10
C PHE A 67 6.16 10.58 -9.01
N VAL A 68 4.91 10.52 -8.53
CA VAL A 68 4.44 11.46 -7.51
C VAL A 68 4.64 10.83 -6.13
N ALA A 69 5.42 11.49 -5.28
CA ALA A 69 5.40 11.24 -3.85
C ALA A 69 4.35 12.15 -3.20
N THR A 70 3.45 11.57 -2.40
CA THR A 70 2.63 12.37 -1.48
C THR A 70 3.50 12.82 -0.31
N GLU A 71 3.08 13.86 0.45
CA GLU A 71 3.81 14.31 1.65
C GLU A 71 4.04 13.16 2.65
N ALA A 72 3.13 12.19 2.70
CA ALA A 72 3.26 10.98 3.53
C ALA A 72 4.44 10.07 3.14
N LEU A 73 5.04 10.25 1.95
CA LEU A 73 6.18 9.48 1.46
C LEU A 73 7.50 10.25 1.61
N ASP A 74 7.49 11.50 2.09
CA ASP A 74 8.68 12.37 2.18
C ASP A 74 9.83 11.70 2.96
N TRP A 75 9.49 11.05 4.06
CA TRP A 75 10.43 10.29 4.88
C TRP A 75 11.02 9.08 4.14
N GLN A 76 10.26 8.42 3.25
CA GLN A 76 10.74 7.29 2.45
C GLN A 76 11.72 7.76 1.38
N VAL A 77 11.39 8.87 0.71
CA VAL A 77 12.28 9.55 -0.23
C VAL A 77 13.60 9.87 0.45
N GLN A 78 13.51 10.51 1.61
CA GLN A 78 14.66 10.89 2.41
C GLN A 78 15.47 9.70 2.89
N SER A 79 14.81 8.60 3.26
CA SER A 79 15.54 7.38 3.60
C SER A 79 16.26 6.76 2.42
N THR A 80 15.63 6.71 1.25
CA THR A 80 16.26 6.16 0.06
C THR A 80 17.53 6.96 -0.24
N ILE A 81 17.46 8.28 -0.11
CA ILE A 81 18.62 9.19 -0.17
C ILE A 81 19.67 8.81 0.89
N ASP A 82 19.27 8.62 2.15
CA ASP A 82 20.20 8.28 3.24
C ASP A 82 20.88 6.91 3.03
N ILE A 83 20.15 5.91 2.53
CA ILE A 83 20.68 4.57 2.20
C ILE A 83 21.68 4.68 1.04
N ALA A 84 21.32 5.38 -0.04
CA ALA A 84 22.22 5.67 -1.15
C ALA A 84 23.50 6.37 -0.68
N ASN A 85 23.36 7.40 0.16
CA ASN A 85 24.49 8.13 0.74
C ASN A 85 25.39 7.23 1.61
N ARG A 86 24.82 6.36 2.45
CA ARG A 86 25.58 5.40 3.28
C ARG A 86 26.31 4.36 2.45
N ALA A 87 25.72 3.93 1.35
CA ALA A 87 26.34 3.06 0.37
C ALA A 87 27.34 3.80 -0.54
N ASN A 88 27.49 5.12 -0.43
CA ASN A 88 28.29 5.95 -1.33
C ASN A 88 27.86 5.82 -2.80
N VAL A 89 26.55 5.85 -3.04
CA VAL A 89 25.90 5.79 -4.36
C VAL A 89 25.30 7.16 -4.68
N ALA A 90 25.72 7.76 -5.79
CA ALA A 90 25.09 8.94 -6.36
C ALA A 90 24.08 8.53 -7.44
N ILE A 91 22.87 9.10 -7.36
CA ILE A 91 21.79 8.83 -8.28
C ILE A 91 21.69 9.99 -9.28
N TYR A 92 21.93 9.70 -10.55
CA TYR A 92 21.70 10.63 -11.65
C TYR A 92 20.39 10.27 -12.30
N ILE A 93 19.55 11.27 -12.57
CA ILE A 93 18.23 11.04 -13.13
C ILE A 93 18.16 11.75 -14.48
N ILE A 94 17.80 11.01 -15.52
CA ILE A 94 17.57 11.54 -16.86
C ILE A 94 16.06 11.48 -17.12
N ASP A 95 15.46 12.65 -17.34
CA ASP A 95 14.05 12.75 -17.72
C ASP A 95 13.86 12.15 -19.12
N SER A 96 13.15 11.01 -19.19
CA SER A 96 12.84 10.35 -20.45
C SER A 96 11.64 10.96 -21.18
N GLY A 97 11.03 12.02 -20.64
CA GLY A 97 9.99 12.81 -21.28
C GLY A 97 10.51 13.74 -22.39
N GLY A 98 11.82 13.96 -22.47
CA GLY A 98 12.47 14.78 -23.49
C GLY A 98 12.23 16.29 -23.33
N LEU A 99 12.46 17.07 -24.40
CA LEU A 99 12.19 18.50 -24.40
C LEU A 99 10.68 18.76 -24.46
N THR A 100 10.08 19.15 -23.33
CA THR A 100 8.71 19.69 -23.34
C THR A 100 8.74 21.12 -23.86
N GLY A 101 8.39 21.31 -25.13
CA GLY A 101 8.08 22.64 -25.66
C GLY A 101 6.86 23.18 -24.94
N GLY A 102 6.98 24.33 -24.28
CA GLY A 102 5.80 25.06 -23.83
C GLY A 102 4.90 25.30 -25.04
N ALA A 103 3.65 24.82 -25.01
CA ALA A 103 2.76 24.96 -26.16
C ALA A 103 2.61 26.45 -26.51
N PRO A 104 2.98 26.89 -27.72
CA PRO A 104 2.63 28.22 -28.17
C PRO A 104 1.11 28.28 -28.35
N THR A 105 0.45 29.20 -27.64
CA THR A 105 -0.95 29.56 -27.88
C THR A 105 -1.05 30.27 -29.23
N SER A 106 -1.14 29.54 -30.34
CA SER A 106 -1.57 30.07 -31.64
C SER A 106 -1.88 28.97 -32.65
N GLY A 107 -3.14 28.88 -33.06
CA GLY A 107 -3.53 28.42 -34.39
C GLY A 107 -3.66 26.91 -34.62
N ALA A 108 -4.75 26.30 -34.15
CA ALA A 108 -5.30 25.10 -34.80
C ALA A 108 -6.84 25.12 -34.73
N LEU A 109 -7.45 24.96 -35.90
CA LEU A 109 -8.85 25.20 -36.24
C LEU A 109 -9.81 24.26 -35.51
N VAL A 110 -10.75 24.80 -34.73
CA VAL A 110 -11.93 24.07 -34.27
C VAL A 110 -13.12 24.45 -35.16
N SER A 111 -13.64 23.45 -35.88
CA SER A 111 -14.87 23.54 -36.67
C SER A 111 -16.06 23.91 -35.78
N GLY A 112 -16.85 24.89 -36.22
CA GLY A 112 -17.88 25.55 -35.43
C GLY A 112 -19.14 24.71 -35.15
N SER A 113 -19.80 25.04 -34.03
CA SER A 113 -21.22 24.75 -33.80
C SER A 113 -22.02 26.05 -33.68
N PRO A 114 -23.29 26.07 -34.09
CA PRO A 114 -23.89 27.19 -34.80
C PRO A 114 -24.95 27.90 -33.95
N LEU A 115 -24.56 28.82 -33.08
CA LEU A 115 -25.50 29.74 -32.41
C LEU A 115 -24.97 31.19 -32.33
N GLY A 116 -23.98 31.55 -33.14
CA GLY A 116 -23.37 32.88 -33.20
C GLY A 116 -24.11 33.86 -34.12
N GLY A 117 -25.42 34.05 -33.93
CA GLY A 117 -26.20 35.07 -34.63
C GLY A 117 -26.72 36.11 -33.65
N ILE A 118 -26.66 37.38 -34.04
CA ILE A 118 -27.13 38.58 -33.31
C ILE A 118 -26.07 39.19 -32.38
N SER A 119 -25.07 39.86 -32.98
CA SER A 119 -24.80 41.30 -32.78
C SER A 119 -23.55 41.73 -33.56
N GLY A 120 -23.75 42.47 -34.66
CA GLY A 120 -22.74 43.24 -35.39
C GLY A 120 -23.46 44.34 -36.18
N GLY A 121 -22.92 45.53 -36.47
CA GLY A 121 -21.63 46.15 -36.15
C GLY A 121 -21.79 47.44 -35.33
N LEU A 122 -20.73 48.18 -34.99
CA LEU A 122 -19.84 48.86 -35.94
C LEU A 122 -18.35 48.82 -35.55
N GLU A 123 -17.55 48.73 -36.61
CA GLU A 123 -16.11 48.92 -36.90
C GLU A 123 -15.24 49.76 -35.92
N MET A 124 -13.90 49.65 -35.85
CA MET A 124 -12.90 48.68 -36.32
C MET A 124 -11.54 49.21 -35.83
N GLU A 125 -11.05 48.76 -34.68
CA GLU A 125 -9.62 48.86 -34.35
C GLU A 125 -9.25 47.77 -33.34
N GLN A 126 -8.40 46.85 -33.81
CA GLN A 126 -7.78 45.71 -33.12
C GLN A 126 -8.57 45.13 -31.93
N ARG A 127 -9.30 44.04 -32.24
CA ARG A 127 -10.14 43.28 -31.31
C ARG A 127 -9.50 43.15 -29.92
N ARG A 128 -10.09 43.90 -28.99
CA ARG A 128 -10.14 43.68 -27.55
C ARG A 128 -10.13 42.17 -27.25
N ARG A 129 -9.20 41.70 -26.42
CA ARG A 129 -9.44 41.53 -24.98
C ARG A 129 -10.85 41.02 -24.69
N SER A 130 -10.94 39.75 -24.29
CA SER A 130 -11.98 39.28 -23.39
C SER A 130 -11.26 38.48 -22.32
N GLY A 131 -11.22 39.05 -21.12
CA GLY A 131 -10.89 38.28 -19.93
C GLY A 131 -12.05 37.34 -19.60
N ALA A 132 -11.71 36.17 -19.08
CA ALA A 132 -12.47 35.33 -18.15
C ALA A 132 -12.10 33.86 -18.40
N GLY A 133 -11.67 33.20 -17.33
CA GLY A 133 -11.55 31.74 -17.30
C GLY A 133 -10.11 31.24 -17.33
N GLU A 134 -9.30 31.67 -16.36
CA GLU A 134 -8.22 30.80 -15.88
C GLU A 134 -8.91 29.50 -15.42
N SER A 135 -8.71 28.43 -16.19
CA SER A 135 -9.38 27.16 -15.94
C SER A 135 -8.76 26.52 -14.71
N VAL A 136 -9.58 26.02 -13.78
CA VAL A 136 -9.14 25.19 -12.63
C VAL A 136 -8.33 23.96 -13.10
N PHE A 137 -8.44 23.58 -14.37
CA PHE A 137 -7.63 22.54 -14.99
C PHE A 137 -6.17 22.94 -15.29
N ASP A 138 -5.86 24.24 -15.41
CA ASP A 138 -4.50 24.72 -15.69
C ASP A 138 -3.67 24.84 -14.41
N ILE A 139 -4.28 25.29 -13.30
CA ILE A 139 -3.65 25.35 -11.97
C ILE A 139 -3.29 23.93 -11.46
N THR A 140 -4.13 22.93 -11.74
CA THR A 140 -3.91 21.54 -11.30
C THR A 140 -2.82 20.81 -12.10
N ARG A 141 -2.58 21.23 -13.36
CA ARG A 141 -1.54 20.62 -14.21
C ARG A 141 -0.13 21.10 -13.82
N GLN A 142 0.01 22.37 -13.45
CA GLN A 142 1.29 22.94 -13.02
C GLN A 142 1.71 22.45 -11.63
N GLU A 143 0.78 22.27 -10.69
CA GLU A 143 1.11 21.78 -9.35
C GLU A 143 1.61 20.32 -9.31
N GLY A 144 1.09 19.44 -10.18
CA GLY A 144 1.55 18.05 -10.27
C GLY A 144 2.91 17.91 -10.96
N LEU A 145 3.15 18.69 -12.01
CA LEU A 145 4.41 18.70 -12.76
C LEU A 145 5.56 19.27 -11.91
N ASN A 146 5.31 20.33 -11.14
CA ASN A 146 6.31 20.89 -10.23
C ASN A 146 6.70 19.89 -9.13
N ARG A 147 5.74 19.23 -8.47
CA ARG A 147 6.05 18.24 -7.41
C ARG A 147 6.83 17.02 -7.92
N GLN A 148 6.54 16.53 -9.13
CA GLN A 148 7.32 15.43 -9.74
C GLN A 148 8.77 15.84 -10.01
N GLN A 149 8.96 17.06 -10.52
CA GLN A 149 10.29 17.60 -10.82
C GLN A 149 11.08 17.89 -9.54
N ASP A 150 10.43 18.42 -8.49
CA ASP A 150 11.05 18.68 -7.19
C ASP A 150 11.53 17.38 -6.53
N LEU A 151 10.77 16.29 -6.67
CA LEU A 151 11.13 15.00 -6.11
C LEU A 151 12.35 14.36 -6.78
N LEU A 152 12.37 14.27 -8.11
CA LEU A 152 13.51 13.71 -8.84
C LEU A 152 14.76 14.58 -8.65
N TYR A 153 14.57 15.90 -8.68
CA TYR A 153 15.63 16.84 -8.34
C TYR A 153 16.21 16.53 -6.96
N ARG A 154 15.36 16.42 -5.93
CA ARG A 154 15.80 16.10 -4.56
C ARG A 154 16.54 14.77 -4.45
N ILE A 155 16.03 13.68 -5.02
CA ILE A 155 16.68 12.35 -4.96
C ILE A 155 18.08 12.41 -5.59
N SER A 156 18.21 13.08 -6.74
CA SER A 156 19.49 13.15 -7.44
C SER A 156 20.49 14.06 -6.73
N GLU A 157 20.10 15.29 -6.38
CA GLU A 157 20.98 16.28 -5.75
C GLU A 157 21.39 15.86 -4.34
N ASP A 158 20.46 15.34 -3.53
CA ASP A 158 20.75 14.96 -2.14
C ASP A 158 21.60 13.67 -2.04
N THR A 159 21.68 12.88 -3.12
CA THR A 159 22.64 11.76 -3.24
C THR A 159 23.96 12.16 -3.92
N GLY A 160 24.08 13.43 -4.32
CA GLY A 160 25.28 13.97 -4.98
C GLY A 160 25.45 13.54 -6.43
N GLY A 161 24.34 13.23 -7.12
CA GLY A 161 24.20 13.19 -8.58
C GLY A 161 23.44 14.42 -9.09
N HIS A 162 22.84 14.32 -10.28
CA HIS A 162 22.13 15.43 -10.93
C HIS A 162 20.87 14.99 -11.67
N PHE A 163 19.88 15.88 -11.72
CA PHE A 163 18.68 15.73 -12.54
C PHE A 163 18.84 16.44 -13.89
N ILE A 164 18.93 15.65 -14.96
CA ILE A 164 19.00 16.13 -16.34
C ILE A 164 17.58 16.12 -16.91
N LYS A 165 17.03 17.31 -17.18
CA LYS A 165 15.66 17.47 -17.69
C LYS A 165 15.59 18.40 -18.89
N ASN A 166 14.44 18.41 -19.56
CA ASN A 166 14.12 19.31 -20.67
C ASN A 166 15.18 19.30 -21.78
N THR A 167 15.73 18.13 -22.09
CA THR A 167 16.76 17.99 -23.11
C THR A 167 16.49 16.77 -23.97
N ASN A 168 16.73 16.90 -25.28
CA ASN A 168 16.84 15.76 -26.19
C ASN A 168 18.31 15.32 -26.35
N ASP A 169 19.25 16.05 -25.74
CA ASP A 169 20.68 15.73 -25.74
C ASP A 169 21.04 14.84 -24.53
N ILE A 170 20.69 13.56 -24.66
CA ILE A 170 21.03 12.54 -23.66
C ILE A 170 22.55 12.28 -23.66
N ALA A 171 23.20 12.36 -24.82
CA ALA A 171 24.63 12.15 -24.96
C ALA A 171 25.44 13.18 -24.18
N GLY A 172 25.13 14.46 -24.32
CA GLY A 172 25.74 15.53 -23.52
C GLY A 172 25.42 15.43 -22.03
N GLY A 173 24.23 14.92 -21.68
CA GLY A 173 23.89 14.56 -20.31
C GLY A 173 24.85 13.51 -19.72
N LEU A 174 25.09 12.41 -20.44
CA LEU A 174 26.00 11.34 -20.03
C LEU A 174 27.46 11.80 -20.00
N GLU A 175 27.89 12.65 -20.95
CA GLU A 175 29.24 13.20 -20.98
C GLU A 175 29.55 14.09 -19.76
N ARG A 176 28.56 14.89 -19.32
CA ARG A 176 28.67 15.66 -18.07
C ARG A 176 28.82 14.75 -16.86
N ILE A 177 28.04 13.66 -16.80
CA ILE A 177 28.14 12.67 -15.73
C ILE A 177 29.54 12.03 -15.73
N ASP A 178 30.06 11.59 -16.87
CA ASP A 178 31.40 10.99 -16.98
C ASP A 178 32.50 11.98 -16.54
N THR A 179 32.42 13.23 -16.99
CA THR A 179 33.38 14.28 -16.62
C THR A 179 33.38 14.53 -15.10
N GLU A 180 32.19 14.59 -14.49
CA GLU A 180 32.05 14.79 -13.05
C GLU A 180 32.57 13.60 -12.24
N ILE A 181 32.30 12.37 -12.69
CA ILE A 181 32.81 11.15 -12.05
C ILE A 181 34.34 11.16 -12.04
N ARG A 182 34.99 11.63 -13.12
CA ARG A 182 36.46 11.66 -13.23
C ARG A 182 37.13 12.77 -12.42
N SER A 183 36.40 13.80 -12.00
CA SER A 183 36.97 15.08 -11.52
C SER A 183 36.57 15.45 -10.10
N ARG A 184 36.54 14.51 -9.15
CA ARG A 184 35.99 14.76 -7.80
C ARG A 184 36.90 14.33 -6.63
N TYR A 185 36.97 15.19 -5.63
CA TYR A 185 37.58 14.90 -4.32
C TYR A 185 36.51 14.36 -3.35
N THR A 186 36.83 13.29 -2.61
CA THR A 186 35.96 12.73 -1.58
C THR A 186 36.44 13.17 -0.20
N LEU A 187 35.56 13.83 0.56
CA LEU A 187 35.79 14.18 1.97
C LEU A 187 34.87 13.30 2.83
N ALA A 188 35.47 12.50 3.71
CA ALA A 188 34.74 11.71 4.69
C ALA A 188 34.87 12.36 6.07
N TYR A 189 33.76 12.43 6.78
CA TYR A 189 33.77 12.80 8.20
C TYR A 189 32.91 11.81 8.98
N ARG A 190 33.33 11.52 10.21
CA ARG A 190 32.59 10.70 11.17
C ARG A 190 32.11 11.60 12.29
N SER A 191 30.80 11.59 12.55
CA SER A 191 30.23 12.30 13.69
C SER A 191 30.77 11.75 15.00
N THR A 192 31.15 12.63 15.92
CA THR A 192 31.49 12.27 17.31
C THR A 192 30.25 12.08 18.17
N ASP A 193 29.08 12.60 17.75
CA ASP A 193 27.80 12.37 18.40
C ASP A 193 27.26 10.97 18.08
N SER A 194 27.24 10.11 19.11
CA SER A 194 26.80 8.71 19.08
C SER A 194 25.30 8.53 19.31
N ASN A 195 24.53 9.60 19.52
CA ASN A 195 23.08 9.50 19.63
C ASN A 195 22.47 9.14 18.26
N PHE A 196 21.53 8.19 18.22
CA PHE A 196 20.81 7.78 17.01
C PHE A 196 19.29 7.95 17.19
N ASP A 197 18.91 9.17 17.56
CA ASP A 197 17.54 9.57 17.86
C ASP A 197 16.68 9.78 16.60
N GLY A 198 17.26 9.66 15.41
CA GLY A 198 16.60 9.95 14.15
C GLY A 198 16.37 11.44 13.91
N SER A 199 17.07 12.35 14.60
CA SER A 199 17.07 13.78 14.26
C SER A 199 17.88 14.03 12.98
N PHE A 200 17.54 15.10 12.23
CA PHE A 200 18.30 15.52 11.07
C PHE A 200 19.53 16.33 11.48
N ARG A 201 20.71 15.88 11.05
CA ARG A 201 21.99 16.56 11.29
C ARG A 201 22.44 17.27 10.02
N LYS A 202 22.44 18.60 10.07
CA LYS A 202 22.90 19.44 8.95
C LYS A 202 24.40 19.29 8.73
N VAL A 203 24.81 19.22 7.47
CA VAL A 203 26.22 19.23 7.06
C VAL A 203 26.47 20.53 6.31
N LYS A 204 27.49 21.28 6.74
CA LYS A 204 27.97 22.48 6.04
C LYS A 204 29.43 22.25 5.67
N ILE A 205 29.75 22.41 4.38
CA ILE A 205 31.12 22.33 3.88
C ILE A 205 31.48 23.70 3.31
N GLU A 206 32.58 24.27 3.81
CA GLU A 206 33.14 25.52 3.32
C GLU A 206 34.54 25.25 2.79
N VAL A 207 34.84 25.79 1.61
CA VAL A 207 36.15 25.65 0.96
C VAL A 207 36.79 27.02 0.84
N ARG A 208 38.12 27.06 0.93
CA ARG A 208 38.89 28.32 0.83
C ARG A 208 39.00 28.86 -0.61
N ARG A 209 38.67 28.04 -1.60
CA ARG A 209 38.82 28.38 -3.02
C ARG A 209 37.56 29.12 -3.49
N PRO A 210 37.66 30.38 -3.95
CA PRO A 210 36.48 31.20 -4.27
C PRO A 210 35.71 30.67 -5.49
N ASP A 211 36.39 30.05 -6.46
CA ASP A 211 35.77 29.56 -7.71
C ASP A 211 35.37 28.07 -7.66
N ALA A 212 35.30 27.48 -6.47
CA ALA A 212 34.95 26.07 -6.31
C ALA A 212 33.45 25.88 -6.05
N ASN A 213 32.81 25.03 -6.86
CA ASN A 213 31.45 24.56 -6.59
C ASN A 213 31.49 23.38 -5.61
N VAL A 214 30.94 23.57 -4.41
CA VAL A 214 30.87 22.52 -3.38
C VAL A 214 29.60 21.71 -3.56
N LEU A 215 29.75 20.47 -4.04
CA LEU A 215 28.67 19.49 -4.09
C LEU A 215 28.78 18.55 -2.89
N ALA A 216 27.92 18.78 -1.90
CA ALA A 216 27.90 18.03 -0.65
C ALA A 216 26.47 17.76 -0.19
N ARG A 217 26.27 16.65 0.53
CA ARG A 217 25.00 16.35 1.21
C ARG A 217 24.59 17.51 2.12
N ALA A 218 23.32 17.89 2.10
CA ALA A 218 22.78 18.93 2.99
C ALA A 218 22.76 18.49 4.47
N GLY A 219 22.72 17.17 4.72
CA GLY A 219 22.69 16.57 6.05
C GLY A 219 22.47 15.07 6.00
N TYR A 220 22.10 14.46 7.13
CA TYR A 220 21.73 13.04 7.25
C TYR A 220 20.91 12.83 8.52
N TYR A 221 20.05 11.82 8.54
CA TYR A 221 19.35 11.43 9.78
C TYR A 221 20.23 10.52 10.65
N ALA A 222 20.16 10.73 11.96
CA ALA A 222 20.89 9.93 12.96
C ALA A 222 20.26 8.53 13.12
N ILE A 223 20.44 7.67 12.11
CA ILE A 223 19.93 6.29 12.05
C ILE A 223 21.08 5.28 12.27
N PRO A 224 20.89 4.20 13.07
CA PRO A 224 21.92 3.19 13.29
C PRO A 224 22.39 2.51 11.97
N PRO A 225 23.69 2.23 11.78
CA PRO A 225 24.23 1.65 10.54
C PRO A 225 23.73 0.23 10.17
N SER A 226 23.14 -0.48 11.13
CA SER A 226 22.54 -1.82 10.97
C SER A 226 21.06 -1.79 10.56
N GLN A 227 20.42 -0.62 10.61
CA GLN A 227 18.99 -0.46 10.35
C GLN A 227 18.78 0.03 8.91
N ILE A 228 18.49 -0.91 8.01
CA ILE A 228 18.27 -0.66 6.58
C ILE A 228 16.89 -0.05 6.33
N ILE A 229 15.96 -0.26 7.25
CA ILE A 229 14.60 0.26 7.14
C ILE A 229 14.48 1.57 7.90
N PRO A 230 14.21 2.68 7.19
CA PRO A 230 13.95 3.94 7.85
C PRO A 230 12.76 3.88 8.79
N PHE A 231 12.89 4.62 9.88
CA PHE A 231 11.80 4.96 10.77
C PHE A 231 11.80 6.46 10.92
N SER A 232 10.63 7.09 10.79
CA SER A 232 10.48 8.50 11.12
C SER A 232 10.74 8.72 12.63
N PRO A 233 11.06 9.94 13.06
CA PRO A 233 11.15 10.25 14.48
C PRO A 233 9.89 9.87 15.26
N ASP A 234 8.72 10.02 14.65
CA ASP A 234 7.45 9.66 15.26
C ASP A 234 7.23 8.14 15.31
N ASP A 235 7.65 7.40 14.27
CA ASP A 235 7.65 5.94 14.34
C ASP A 235 8.54 5.45 15.51
N ARG A 236 9.72 6.07 15.71
CA ARG A 236 10.62 5.71 16.82
C ARG A 236 9.97 5.98 18.18
N LYS A 237 9.30 7.13 18.35
CA LYS A 237 8.56 7.45 19.59
C LYS A 237 7.43 6.47 19.85
N LEU A 238 6.69 6.10 18.80
CA LEU A 238 5.62 5.10 18.88
C LEU A 238 6.17 3.73 19.31
N LEU A 239 7.26 3.27 18.69
CA LEU A 239 7.91 2.01 19.05
C LEU A 239 8.47 2.03 20.47
N ALA A 240 9.09 3.13 20.89
CA ALA A 240 9.58 3.29 22.25
C ALA A 240 8.46 3.19 23.31
N SER A 241 7.23 3.54 22.94
CA SER A 241 6.05 3.50 23.81
C SER A 241 5.23 2.20 23.65
N PHE A 242 5.67 1.27 22.80
CA PHE A 242 4.90 0.07 22.40
C PHE A 242 4.44 -0.76 23.60
N ALA A 243 5.36 -1.09 24.51
CA ALA A 243 5.06 -1.94 25.67
C ALA A 243 3.96 -1.35 26.57
N GLY A 244 3.98 -0.02 26.79
CA GLY A 244 2.95 0.67 27.56
C GLY A 244 1.59 0.67 26.86
N MET A 245 1.57 0.91 25.54
CA MET A 245 0.35 0.87 24.74
C MET A 245 -0.23 -0.55 24.62
N GLN A 246 0.62 -1.58 24.65
CA GLN A 246 0.19 -2.97 24.60
C GLN A 246 -0.42 -3.41 25.94
N ALA A 247 0.15 -2.96 27.05
CA ALA A 247 -0.37 -3.23 28.39
C ALA A 247 -1.72 -2.55 28.65
N HIS A 248 -1.94 -1.37 28.06
CA HIS A 248 -3.12 -0.55 28.29
C HIS A 248 -3.74 -0.04 26.96
N PRO A 249 -4.29 -0.93 26.12
CA PRO A 249 -4.91 -0.52 24.86
C PRO A 249 -6.23 0.22 25.14
N THR A 250 -6.42 1.36 24.47
CA THR A 250 -7.63 2.19 24.57
C THR A 250 -8.50 2.13 23.31
N LEU A 251 -8.00 1.46 22.26
CA LEU A 251 -8.73 1.17 21.03
C LEU A 251 -8.98 -0.35 20.92
N PRO A 252 -10.23 -0.83 20.85
CA PRO A 252 -10.52 -2.22 20.51
C PRO A 252 -10.11 -2.51 19.07
N LEU A 253 -9.37 -3.61 18.88
CA LEU A 253 -8.82 -4.05 17.61
C LEU A 253 -8.82 -5.58 17.57
N SER A 254 -9.34 -6.14 16.47
CA SER A 254 -9.18 -7.57 16.16
C SER A 254 -8.14 -7.72 15.06
N LEU A 255 -7.09 -8.51 15.29
CA LEU A 255 -5.97 -8.71 14.37
C LEU A 255 -5.92 -10.17 13.93
N GLU A 256 -5.63 -10.39 12.65
CA GLU A 256 -5.39 -11.70 12.07
C GLU A 256 -4.19 -11.66 11.13
N LEU A 257 -3.33 -12.66 11.24
CA LEU A 257 -2.24 -12.94 10.32
C LEU A 257 -2.48 -14.34 9.76
N ASN A 258 -2.57 -14.46 8.44
CA ASN A 258 -2.61 -15.78 7.79
C ASN A 258 -1.40 -15.90 6.86
N SER A 259 -0.94 -17.12 6.60
CA SER A 259 0.24 -17.35 5.76
C SER A 259 -0.09 -18.25 4.56
N PHE A 260 0.20 -17.77 3.35
CA PHE A 260 -0.03 -18.48 2.10
C PHE A 260 1.29 -18.69 1.38
N ARG A 261 1.61 -19.92 0.98
CA ARG A 261 2.81 -20.20 0.19
C ARG A 261 2.72 -19.52 -1.17
N SER A 262 3.85 -18.98 -1.61
CA SER A 262 4.07 -18.36 -2.90
C SER A 262 5.30 -18.97 -3.59
N ARG A 263 5.63 -18.47 -4.78
CA ARG A 263 6.79 -18.92 -5.57
C ARG A 263 8.10 -18.63 -4.82
N GLU A 264 9.17 -19.30 -5.25
CA GLU A 264 10.55 -19.03 -4.78
C GLU A 264 10.75 -19.18 -3.26
N GLY A 265 9.90 -19.97 -2.59
CA GLY A 265 9.99 -20.23 -1.15
C GLY A 265 9.48 -19.10 -0.26
N PHE A 266 8.79 -18.11 -0.83
CA PHE A 266 8.15 -17.04 -0.07
C PHE A 266 6.77 -17.46 0.46
N TYR A 267 6.34 -16.73 1.49
CA TYR A 267 4.97 -16.64 1.93
C TYR A 267 4.44 -15.24 1.65
N ILE A 268 3.18 -15.16 1.24
CA ILE A 268 2.37 -13.95 1.34
C ILE A 268 1.59 -14.04 2.64
N VAL A 269 1.74 -13.01 3.49
CA VAL A 269 1.13 -12.94 4.81
C VAL A 269 0.24 -11.71 4.86
N PRO A 270 -1.08 -11.86 4.63
CA PRO A 270 -2.04 -10.78 4.84
C PRO A 270 -2.10 -10.41 6.32
N LEU A 271 -1.68 -9.18 6.64
CA LEU A 271 -1.98 -8.57 7.93
C LEU A 271 -3.32 -7.87 7.80
N SER A 272 -4.32 -8.37 8.51
CA SER A 272 -5.69 -7.86 8.45
C SER A 272 -6.19 -7.50 9.85
N PHE A 273 -6.82 -6.34 9.99
CA PHE A 273 -7.45 -5.97 11.25
C PHE A 273 -8.81 -5.29 11.06
N GLU A 274 -9.64 -5.38 12.10
CA GLU A 274 -10.93 -4.71 12.20
C GLU A 274 -11.03 -3.85 13.45
N ILE A 275 -11.60 -2.65 13.28
CA ILE A 275 -11.92 -1.71 14.36
C ILE A 275 -13.43 -1.46 14.35
N PRO A 276 -14.12 -1.58 15.49
CA PRO A 276 -15.52 -1.16 15.59
C PRO A 276 -15.67 0.34 15.28
N PRO A 277 -16.62 0.77 14.44
CA PRO A 277 -16.74 2.17 14.05
C PRO A 277 -16.99 3.10 15.23
N GLY A 278 -17.75 2.66 16.24
CA GLY A 278 -17.99 3.43 17.47
C GLY A 278 -16.76 3.59 18.38
N ALA A 279 -15.64 2.94 18.06
CA ALA A 279 -14.40 3.07 18.82
C ALA A 279 -13.53 4.24 18.38
N VAL A 280 -13.69 4.71 17.13
CA VAL A 280 -12.91 5.80 16.53
C VAL A 280 -13.73 7.08 16.45
N GLN A 281 -13.06 8.21 16.32
CA GLN A 281 -13.68 9.51 16.12
C GLN A 281 -13.66 9.90 14.64
N PHE A 282 -14.72 10.60 14.23
CA PHE A 282 -14.83 11.22 12.92
C PHE A 282 -14.97 12.73 13.09
N ASP A 283 -14.35 13.50 12.21
CA ASP A 283 -14.54 14.95 12.15
C ASP A 283 -15.24 15.35 10.85
N ARG A 284 -16.25 16.22 10.97
CA ARG A 284 -17.02 16.66 9.81
C ARG A 284 -16.33 17.83 9.12
N LYS A 285 -16.13 17.72 7.80
CA LYS A 285 -15.63 18.82 6.96
C LYS A 285 -16.57 19.03 5.77
N GLY A 286 -17.51 19.96 5.91
CA GLY A 286 -18.57 20.19 4.93
C GLY A 286 -19.64 19.09 4.98
N ASP A 287 -19.83 18.39 3.86
CA ASP A 287 -20.73 17.25 3.71
C ASP A 287 -20.04 15.89 3.89
N LYS A 288 -18.71 15.88 4.06
CA LYS A 288 -17.92 14.67 4.24
C LYS A 288 -17.52 14.48 5.70
N GLU A 289 -17.53 13.22 6.14
CA GLU A 289 -16.94 12.80 7.42
C GLU A 289 -15.48 12.38 7.18
N ARG A 290 -14.59 12.69 8.11
CA ARG A 290 -13.17 12.35 7.99
C ARG A 290 -12.73 11.44 9.13
N LEU A 291 -11.99 10.40 8.77
CA LEU A 291 -11.34 9.45 9.67
C LEU A 291 -9.83 9.63 9.54
N GLN A 292 -9.10 9.67 10.66
CA GLN A 292 -7.65 9.81 10.66
C GLN A 292 -7.02 8.71 11.51
N LEU A 293 -6.50 7.69 10.85
CA LEU A 293 -5.79 6.59 11.51
C LEU A 293 -4.29 6.66 11.21
N GLU A 294 -3.48 6.28 12.18
CA GLU A 294 -2.06 6.01 11.99
C GLU A 294 -1.82 4.54 12.31
N VAL A 295 -1.20 3.83 11.36
CA VAL A 295 -0.87 2.42 11.49
C VAL A 295 0.63 2.29 11.35
N LEU A 296 1.27 1.63 12.31
CA LEU A 296 2.68 1.27 12.25
C LEU A 296 2.80 -0.22 12.53
N GLY A 297 3.22 -0.98 11.53
CA GLY A 297 3.60 -2.37 11.72
C GLY A 297 5.11 -2.56 11.53
N VAL A 298 5.72 -3.39 12.36
CA VAL A 298 7.15 -3.71 12.32
C VAL A 298 7.33 -5.22 12.42
N VAL A 299 8.06 -5.78 11.46
CA VAL A 299 8.41 -7.21 11.43
C VAL A 299 9.87 -7.36 11.83
N ARG A 300 10.15 -8.25 12.79
CA ARG A 300 11.52 -8.63 13.21
C ARG A 300 11.69 -10.14 13.11
N VAL A 301 12.93 -10.58 12.93
CA VAL A 301 13.28 -11.99 13.20
C VAL A 301 13.14 -12.22 14.70
N GLU A 302 12.51 -13.32 15.11
CA GLU A 302 12.38 -13.64 16.52
C GLU A 302 13.76 -13.80 17.16
N GLY A 303 14.01 -13.06 18.26
CA GLY A 303 15.29 -13.07 18.97
C GLY A 303 16.33 -12.07 18.44
N GLU A 304 16.03 -11.32 17.37
CA GLU A 304 16.89 -10.25 16.87
C GLU A 304 16.20 -8.87 16.98
N ASP A 305 16.96 -7.83 17.31
CA ASP A 305 16.49 -6.44 17.20
C ASP A 305 16.44 -5.94 15.75
N ARG A 306 16.84 -6.79 14.80
CA ARG A 306 16.85 -6.46 13.38
C ARG A 306 15.43 -6.42 12.83
N ILE A 307 15.05 -5.24 12.37
CA ILE A 307 13.80 -5.02 11.66
C ILE A 307 13.94 -5.41 10.19
N LEU A 308 13.01 -6.24 9.72
CA LEU A 308 12.93 -6.74 8.35
C LEU A 308 11.88 -6.03 7.48
N SER A 309 10.84 -5.47 8.09
CA SER A 309 9.81 -4.72 7.36
C SER A 309 9.16 -3.67 8.23
N ARG A 310 8.75 -2.56 7.61
CA ARG A 310 7.89 -1.51 8.18
C ARG A 310 6.68 -1.34 7.27
N LEU A 311 5.49 -1.42 7.84
CA LEU A 311 4.21 -1.31 7.13
C LEU A 311 3.28 -0.27 7.75
N GLY A 312 2.19 0.05 7.06
CA GLY A 312 1.25 1.09 7.46
C GLY A 312 1.62 2.50 6.99
N GLY A 313 1.16 3.51 7.72
CA GLY A 313 1.25 4.93 7.40
C GLY A 313 0.10 5.71 8.04
N ASN A 314 -0.04 6.98 7.66
CA ASN A 314 -1.18 7.81 8.00
C ASN A 314 -2.29 7.61 6.96
N PHE A 315 -3.50 7.39 7.43
CA PHE A 315 -4.71 7.15 6.65
C PHE A 315 -5.73 8.23 6.99
N ASP A 316 -5.73 9.28 6.20
CA ASP A 316 -6.69 10.38 6.30
C ASP A 316 -7.78 10.16 5.23
N VAL A 317 -8.88 9.53 5.64
CA VAL A 317 -9.97 9.09 4.75
C VAL A 317 -11.11 10.08 4.82
N SER A 318 -11.57 10.56 3.66
CA SER A 318 -12.76 11.42 3.57
C SER A 318 -13.92 10.62 2.96
N LEU A 319 -15.01 10.50 3.71
CA LEU A 319 -16.15 9.65 3.46
C LEU A 319 -17.36 10.50 3.03
N THR A 320 -18.03 10.09 1.96
CA THR A 320 -19.36 10.61 1.64
C THR A 320 -20.39 10.13 2.67
N PRO A 321 -21.58 10.75 2.77
CA PRO A 321 -22.62 10.30 3.70
C PRO A 321 -22.95 8.80 3.56
N LEU A 322 -23.06 8.29 2.32
CA LEU A 322 -23.33 6.87 2.06
C LEU A 322 -22.19 5.96 2.50
N GLN A 323 -20.93 6.36 2.29
CA GLN A 323 -19.76 5.60 2.73
C GLN A 323 -19.66 5.58 4.26
N TYR A 324 -19.96 6.71 4.90
CA TYR A 324 -20.01 6.82 6.35
C TYR A 324 -21.08 5.90 6.95
N GLU A 325 -22.31 5.91 6.43
CA GLU A 325 -23.36 4.99 6.85
C GLU A 325 -22.96 3.51 6.64
N SER A 326 -22.31 3.19 5.52
CA SER A 326 -21.80 1.83 5.28
C SER A 326 -20.76 1.41 6.33
N ILE A 327 -19.88 2.32 6.75
CA ILE A 327 -18.87 2.05 7.79
C ILE A 327 -19.53 1.91 9.17
N LEU A 328 -20.55 2.70 9.48
CA LEU A 328 -21.26 2.58 10.77
C LEU A 328 -21.98 1.24 10.94
N ASN A 329 -22.41 0.63 9.84
CA ASN A 329 -23.09 -0.67 9.82
C ASN A 329 -22.14 -1.86 9.63
N ASP A 330 -20.84 -1.62 9.43
CA ASP A 330 -19.81 -2.65 9.31
C ASP A 330 -18.61 -2.29 10.21
N LYS A 331 -17.48 -2.98 10.07
CA LYS A 331 -16.23 -2.67 10.76
C LYS A 331 -15.28 -1.93 9.84
N ILE A 332 -14.44 -1.08 10.42
CA ILE A 332 -13.34 -0.45 9.68
C ILE A 332 -12.28 -1.54 9.47
N PHE A 333 -12.14 -1.96 8.23
CA PHE A 333 -11.22 -3.02 7.83
C PHE A 333 -9.95 -2.45 7.20
N PHE A 334 -8.81 -2.98 7.62
CA PHE A 334 -7.51 -2.73 6.99
C PHE A 334 -6.87 -4.05 6.63
N ARG A 335 -6.23 -4.10 5.46
CA ARG A 335 -5.36 -5.21 5.04
C ARG A 335 -4.10 -4.67 4.37
N GLN A 336 -2.97 -5.25 4.72
CA GLN A 336 -1.73 -5.08 3.98
C GLN A 336 -0.99 -6.43 3.91
N ASP A 337 -0.61 -6.82 2.70
CA ASP A 337 0.12 -8.07 2.48
C ASP A 337 1.62 -7.87 2.67
N MET A 338 2.26 -8.84 3.33
CA MET A 338 3.71 -8.91 3.51
C MET A 338 4.26 -10.10 2.73
N GLN A 339 5.46 -9.95 2.18
CA GLN A 339 6.20 -11.07 1.59
C GLN A 339 7.38 -11.43 2.50
N LEU A 340 7.39 -12.66 3.00
CA LEU A 340 8.38 -13.15 3.97
C LEU A 340 8.92 -14.50 3.54
N TYR A 341 10.17 -14.81 3.88
CA TYR A 341 10.70 -16.16 3.74
C TYR A 341 10.23 -17.06 4.88
N ALA A 342 10.55 -18.35 4.80
CA ALA A 342 10.44 -19.23 5.96
C ALA A 342 11.34 -18.72 7.10
N GLY A 343 10.83 -18.79 8.34
CA GLY A 343 11.50 -18.28 9.53
C GLY A 343 10.52 -18.00 10.67
N ASN A 344 11.07 -17.57 11.80
CA ASN A 344 10.31 -17.15 12.97
C ASN A 344 10.37 -15.63 13.08
N TYR A 345 9.21 -15.00 13.22
CA TYR A 345 9.08 -13.56 13.22
C TYR A 345 8.20 -13.08 14.37
N THR A 346 8.43 -11.85 14.79
CA THR A 346 7.50 -11.09 15.61
C THR A 346 6.97 -9.91 14.81
N VAL A 347 5.66 -9.72 14.83
CA VAL A 347 4.97 -8.60 14.19
C VAL A 347 4.39 -7.70 15.27
N ASP A 348 4.98 -6.52 15.44
CA ASP A 348 4.44 -5.47 16.31
C ASP A 348 3.55 -4.56 15.47
N LEU A 349 2.28 -4.41 15.87
CA LEU A 349 1.31 -3.52 15.24
C LEU A 349 0.88 -2.45 16.26
N ILE A 350 0.95 -1.19 15.86
CA ILE A 350 0.34 -0.04 16.54
C ILE A 350 -0.72 0.55 15.62
N VAL A 351 -1.91 0.81 16.14
CA VAL A 351 -2.95 1.57 15.46
C VAL A 351 -3.44 2.68 16.38
N ARG A 352 -3.38 3.92 15.91
CA ARG A 352 -3.79 5.12 16.65
C ARG A 352 -4.87 5.87 15.88
N ASP A 353 -5.98 6.18 16.54
CA ASP A 353 -6.92 7.20 16.07
C ASP A 353 -6.35 8.58 16.42
N ARG A 354 -6.00 9.36 15.40
CA ARG A 354 -5.32 10.65 15.56
C ARG A 354 -6.25 11.73 16.10
N LEU A 355 -7.56 11.57 15.96
CA LEU A 355 -8.55 12.54 16.45
C LEU A 355 -8.81 12.36 17.94
N SER A 356 -9.06 11.12 18.39
CA SER A 356 -9.33 10.85 19.81
C SER A 356 -8.08 10.55 20.64
N GLY A 357 -6.96 10.21 20.00
CA GLY A 357 -5.73 9.75 20.66
C GLY A 357 -5.78 8.31 21.15
N LYS A 358 -6.89 7.58 20.96
CA LYS A 358 -6.99 6.16 21.34
C LYS A 358 -6.00 5.32 20.54
N VAL A 359 -5.46 4.29 21.18
CA VAL A 359 -4.40 3.45 20.60
C VAL A 359 -4.59 1.97 20.93
N ALA A 360 -4.25 1.12 19.96
CA ALA A 360 -4.07 -0.31 20.13
C ALA A 360 -2.62 -0.65 19.81
N ALA A 361 -2.00 -1.49 20.62
CA ALA A 361 -0.76 -2.17 20.26
C ALA A 361 -0.93 -3.69 20.44
N ARG A 362 -0.41 -4.46 19.48
CA ARG A 362 -0.46 -5.93 19.45
C ARG A 362 0.88 -6.47 18.97
N GLN A 363 1.33 -7.55 19.59
CA GLN A 363 2.48 -8.31 19.12
C GLN A 363 1.97 -9.71 18.79
N GLU A 364 2.24 -10.15 17.57
CA GLU A 364 1.93 -11.52 17.12
C GLU A 364 3.23 -12.25 16.78
N LYS A 365 3.28 -13.53 17.15
CA LYS A 365 4.35 -14.43 16.70
C LYS A 365 3.92 -15.09 15.41
N LEU A 366 4.83 -15.15 14.44
CA LEU A 366 4.58 -15.73 13.13
C LEU A 366 5.67 -16.75 12.82
N VAL A 367 5.27 -18.02 12.71
CA VAL A 367 6.15 -19.12 12.35
C VAL A 367 5.84 -19.54 10.92
N LEU A 368 6.79 -19.33 10.01
CA LEU A 368 6.69 -19.70 8.61
C LEU A 368 7.59 -20.92 8.34
N PRO A 369 7.03 -22.14 8.23
CA PRO A 369 7.83 -23.32 8.05
C PRO A 369 8.53 -23.33 6.67
N ALA A 370 9.72 -23.92 6.61
CA ALA A 370 10.39 -24.17 5.33
C ALA A 370 9.48 -25.00 4.40
N ALA A 371 9.63 -24.80 3.09
CA ALA A 371 8.90 -25.61 2.12
C ALA A 371 9.31 -27.09 2.26
N GLY A 372 8.37 -27.91 2.70
CA GLY A 372 8.50 -29.36 2.79
C GLY A 372 7.49 -30.06 1.89
N SER A 373 7.60 -31.39 1.81
CA SER A 373 6.69 -32.27 1.05
C SER A 373 5.47 -32.73 1.85
N ASP A 374 5.33 -32.30 3.11
CA ASP A 374 4.21 -32.71 3.95
C ASP A 374 2.88 -32.13 3.48
N PHE A 375 1.82 -32.92 3.61
CA PHE A 375 0.45 -32.46 3.45
C PHE A 375 0.13 -31.45 4.56
N LEU A 376 -0.25 -30.23 4.18
CA LEU A 376 -0.50 -29.15 5.13
C LEU A 376 -1.60 -28.22 4.65
N ALA A 377 -2.25 -27.53 5.59
CA ALA A 377 -3.27 -26.53 5.35
C ALA A 377 -2.81 -25.18 5.88
N THR A 378 -3.27 -24.10 5.25
CA THR A 378 -3.27 -22.79 5.92
C THR A 378 -4.27 -22.81 7.07
N GLU A 379 -4.10 -21.88 8.01
CA GLU A 379 -5.17 -21.53 8.95
C GLU A 379 -6.45 -21.16 8.19
N ALA A 380 -7.59 -21.52 8.77
CA ALA A 380 -8.89 -21.20 8.24
C ALA A 380 -9.22 -19.71 8.46
N VAL A 381 -9.36 -19.01 7.34
CA VAL A 381 -9.86 -17.64 7.27
C VAL A 381 -11.38 -17.68 7.32
N LEU A 382 -11.95 -17.00 8.30
CA LEU A 382 -13.39 -16.81 8.41
C LEU A 382 -13.78 -15.45 7.83
N SER A 383 -14.86 -15.41 7.07
CA SER A 383 -15.32 -14.19 6.42
C SER A 383 -16.84 -14.17 6.28
N ARG A 384 -17.42 -12.98 6.24
CA ARG A 384 -18.82 -12.75 5.80
C ARG A 384 -18.89 -11.91 4.51
N HIS A 385 -17.75 -11.65 3.89
CA HIS A 385 -17.59 -10.72 2.79
C HIS A 385 -16.92 -11.40 1.60
N ALA A 386 -17.70 -11.54 0.53
CA ALA A 386 -17.23 -11.97 -0.78
C ALA A 386 -17.56 -10.87 -1.79
N GLU A 387 -16.54 -10.26 -2.37
CA GLU A 387 -16.71 -9.19 -3.36
C GLU A 387 -16.14 -9.61 -4.72
N PRO A 388 -16.75 -9.17 -5.85
CA PRO A 388 -16.11 -9.29 -7.14
C PRO A 388 -14.76 -8.58 -7.14
N GLN A 389 -13.74 -9.24 -7.66
CA GLN A 389 -12.38 -8.70 -7.70
C GLN A 389 -12.32 -7.48 -8.62
N LYS A 390 -12.01 -6.31 -8.06
CA LYS A 390 -11.98 -5.02 -8.78
C LYS A 390 -10.71 -4.83 -9.63
N GLN A 391 -9.65 -5.62 -9.41
CA GLN A 391 -8.38 -5.55 -10.15
C GLN A 391 -7.80 -6.94 -10.40
N THR A 392 -7.41 -7.24 -11.64
CA THR A 392 -6.58 -8.39 -11.99
C THR A 392 -5.12 -8.12 -11.59
N SER A 393 -4.74 -8.45 -10.36
CA SER A 393 -3.33 -8.46 -9.98
C SER A 393 -2.60 -9.53 -10.80
N ARG A 394 -1.43 -9.22 -11.39
CA ARG A 394 -0.62 -10.17 -12.20
C ARG A 394 -0.28 -11.46 -11.46
N ASN A 395 -0.28 -11.44 -10.12
CA ASN A 395 0.04 -12.59 -9.26
C ASN A 395 -1.19 -13.16 -8.52
N GLY A 396 -2.41 -12.67 -8.82
CA GLY A 396 -3.62 -13.01 -8.06
C GLY A 396 -3.60 -12.46 -6.62
N ASP A 397 -4.75 -12.48 -5.94
CA ASP A 397 -4.84 -12.24 -4.50
C ASP A 397 -4.86 -13.60 -3.78
N VAL A 398 -4.04 -13.79 -2.73
CA VAL A 398 -4.00 -15.08 -2.01
C VAL A 398 -5.31 -15.43 -1.31
N LEU A 399 -6.16 -14.44 -1.03
CA LEU A 399 -7.51 -14.55 -0.50
C LEU A 399 -8.57 -14.41 -1.61
N SER A 400 -8.26 -14.87 -2.82
CA SER A 400 -9.25 -14.96 -3.90
C SER A 400 -9.46 -16.41 -4.35
N GLU A 401 -10.67 -16.65 -4.86
CA GLU A 401 -11.04 -17.88 -5.55
C GLU A 401 -11.81 -17.48 -6.83
N GLY A 402 -11.25 -17.79 -8.00
CA GLY A 402 -11.76 -17.28 -9.27
C GLY A 402 -11.76 -15.75 -9.31
N ASN A 403 -12.92 -15.15 -9.60
CA ASN A 403 -13.09 -13.68 -9.65
C ASN A 403 -13.64 -13.09 -8.35
N VAL A 404 -13.62 -13.86 -7.26
CA VAL A 404 -14.17 -13.44 -5.96
C VAL A 404 -13.03 -13.24 -4.98
N GLN A 405 -12.96 -12.05 -4.41
CA GLN A 405 -12.07 -11.71 -3.31
C GLN A 405 -12.79 -11.95 -1.98
N ILE A 406 -12.14 -12.68 -1.09
CA ILE A 406 -12.59 -12.94 0.27
C ILE A 406 -11.93 -11.90 1.18
N ARG A 407 -12.74 -11.11 1.89
CA ARG A 407 -12.27 -10.18 2.91
C ARG A 407 -12.35 -10.86 4.28
N PRO A 408 -11.23 -11.11 4.98
CA PRO A 408 -11.25 -11.70 6.32
C PRO A 408 -12.13 -10.93 7.29
N SER A 409 -12.66 -11.63 8.29
CA SER A 409 -13.35 -11.07 9.45
C SER A 409 -12.56 -11.39 10.74
N PRO A 410 -11.44 -10.69 11.01
CA PRO A 410 -10.58 -10.91 12.18
C PRO A 410 -11.32 -10.90 13.52
N SER A 411 -12.42 -10.15 13.62
CA SER A 411 -13.24 -10.13 14.83
C SER A 411 -13.99 -11.43 15.11
N ARG A 412 -14.18 -12.27 14.08
CA ARG A 412 -14.87 -13.56 14.15
C ARG A 412 -16.29 -13.44 14.73
N GLU A 413 -16.93 -12.30 14.50
CA GLU A 413 -18.30 -11.99 14.89
C GLU A 413 -19.20 -12.01 13.65
N PHE A 414 -20.30 -12.75 13.75
CA PHE A 414 -21.25 -12.99 12.66
C PHE A 414 -22.68 -12.89 13.17
N HIS A 415 -23.63 -12.47 12.33
CA HIS A 415 -25.05 -12.63 12.63
C HIS A 415 -25.58 -13.95 12.04
N SER A 416 -26.70 -14.46 12.56
CA SER A 416 -27.32 -15.70 12.04
C SER A 416 -27.80 -15.59 10.59
N THR A 417 -27.95 -14.36 10.08
CA THR A 417 -28.28 -14.05 8.68
C THR A 417 -27.05 -13.97 7.78
N ASP A 418 -25.85 -13.89 8.35
CA ASP A 418 -24.61 -13.88 7.57
C ASP A 418 -24.38 -15.26 6.96
N ASN A 419 -23.80 -15.27 5.76
CA ASN A 419 -23.25 -16.48 5.19
C ASN A 419 -21.78 -16.58 5.63
N LEU A 420 -21.49 -17.44 6.61
CA LEU A 420 -20.12 -17.69 7.04
C LEU A 420 -19.34 -18.34 5.88
N ILE A 421 -18.27 -17.72 5.46
CA ILE A 421 -17.32 -18.25 4.50
C ILE A 421 -16.15 -18.84 5.28
N ILE A 422 -15.83 -20.10 4.98
CA ILE A 422 -14.60 -20.74 5.43
C ILE A 422 -13.67 -20.83 4.23
N PHE A 423 -12.49 -20.22 4.34
CA PHE A 423 -11.47 -20.18 3.30
C PHE A 423 -10.13 -20.71 3.82
N PHE A 424 -9.52 -21.66 3.11
CA PHE A 424 -8.13 -22.07 3.36
C PHE A 424 -7.55 -22.77 2.13
N LYS A 425 -6.21 -22.90 2.10
CA LYS A 425 -5.49 -23.62 1.04
C LYS A 425 -4.81 -24.87 1.59
N LEU A 426 -4.79 -25.93 0.80
CA LEU A 426 -4.13 -27.20 1.08
C LEU A 426 -2.97 -27.39 0.09
N TYR A 427 -1.82 -27.79 0.60
CA TYR A 427 -0.60 -28.01 -0.18
C TYR A 427 -0.16 -29.47 -0.11
N ASN A 428 0.57 -29.90 -1.15
CA ASN A 428 1.18 -31.23 -1.22
C ASN A 428 0.17 -32.39 -1.09
N ALA A 429 -1.03 -32.22 -1.63
CA ALA A 429 -1.96 -33.33 -1.81
C ALA A 429 -1.40 -34.32 -2.85
N ALA A 430 -1.44 -35.62 -2.54
CA ALA A 430 -0.92 -36.65 -3.41
C ALA A 430 -1.86 -36.88 -4.61
N LEU A 431 -1.28 -37.11 -5.79
CA LEU A 431 -2.03 -37.34 -7.02
C LEU A 431 -2.43 -38.82 -7.10
N ALA A 432 -3.70 -39.09 -7.37
CA ALA A 432 -4.19 -40.45 -7.59
C ALA A 432 -3.65 -40.99 -8.93
N GLY A 433 -3.07 -42.20 -8.92
CA GLY A 433 -2.40 -42.77 -10.09
C GLY A 433 -3.30 -42.95 -11.32
N GLU A 434 -4.60 -43.18 -11.12
CA GLU A 434 -5.57 -43.39 -12.21
C GLU A 434 -6.00 -42.09 -12.90
N THR A 435 -6.14 -40.99 -12.15
CA THR A 435 -6.69 -39.73 -12.65
C THR A 435 -5.64 -38.64 -12.81
N GLY A 436 -4.46 -38.80 -12.20
CA GLY A 436 -3.44 -37.76 -12.10
C GLY A 436 -3.87 -36.54 -11.28
N ARG A 437 -4.99 -36.61 -10.55
CA ARG A 437 -5.56 -35.51 -9.77
C ARG A 437 -5.50 -35.82 -8.28
N PRO A 438 -5.36 -34.79 -7.42
CA PRO A 438 -5.47 -35.01 -5.98
C PRO A 438 -6.90 -35.38 -5.59
N LEU A 439 -7.05 -36.03 -4.44
CA LEU A 439 -8.34 -36.35 -3.86
C LEU A 439 -8.32 -36.09 -2.35
N VAL A 440 -8.86 -34.94 -1.94
CA VAL A 440 -8.98 -34.58 -0.52
C VAL A 440 -10.45 -34.50 -0.13
N ARG A 441 -10.83 -35.18 0.95
CA ARG A 441 -12.14 -35.02 1.59
C ARG A 441 -12.03 -34.02 2.73
N VAL A 442 -12.87 -33.00 2.74
CA VAL A 442 -12.94 -32.01 3.81
C VAL A 442 -14.29 -32.13 4.52
N THR A 443 -14.26 -32.38 5.82
CA THR A 443 -15.44 -32.41 6.69
C THR A 443 -15.40 -31.22 7.64
N VAL A 444 -16.44 -30.39 7.62
CA VAL A 444 -16.62 -29.26 8.54
C VAL A 444 -17.72 -29.59 9.54
N THR A 445 -17.39 -29.58 10.83
CA THR A 445 -18.33 -29.79 11.93
C THR A 445 -18.43 -28.54 12.78
N LEU A 446 -19.62 -27.95 12.85
CA LEU A 446 -19.89 -26.83 13.77
C LEU A 446 -20.16 -27.36 15.17
N MET A 447 -19.43 -26.84 16.14
CA MET A 447 -19.51 -27.21 17.55
C MET A 447 -20.00 -26.02 18.38
N LYS A 448 -20.88 -26.27 19.35
CA LYS A 448 -21.30 -25.35 20.41
C LYS A 448 -21.18 -26.07 21.75
N ASP A 449 -20.48 -25.47 22.71
CA ASP A 449 -20.29 -26.05 24.05
C ASP A 449 -19.82 -27.52 24.02
N GLY A 450 -18.90 -27.84 23.09
CA GLY A 450 -18.37 -29.19 22.89
C GLY A 450 -19.31 -30.18 22.21
N LYS A 451 -20.52 -29.77 21.81
CA LYS A 451 -21.49 -30.60 21.10
C LYS A 451 -21.67 -30.15 19.67
N GLN A 452 -21.96 -31.09 18.78
CA GLN A 452 -22.27 -30.79 17.39
C GLN A 452 -23.55 -29.95 17.29
N ALA A 453 -23.45 -28.79 16.66
CA ALA A 453 -24.54 -27.83 16.53
C ALA A 453 -25.33 -27.96 15.22
N ALA A 454 -24.72 -28.55 14.19
CA ALA A 454 -25.34 -28.78 12.88
C ALA A 454 -24.82 -30.07 12.25
N ARG A 455 -25.53 -30.62 11.27
CA ARG A 455 -25.03 -31.77 10.48
C ARG A 455 -23.66 -31.43 9.87
N PRO A 456 -22.68 -32.35 9.85
CA PRO A 456 -21.37 -32.05 9.28
C PRO A 456 -21.51 -31.85 7.77
N LEU A 457 -20.67 -30.98 7.23
CA LEU A 457 -20.62 -30.67 5.81
C LEU A 457 -19.43 -31.39 5.18
N ASP A 458 -19.69 -32.28 4.24
CA ASP A 458 -18.67 -33.06 3.54
C ASP A 458 -18.45 -32.52 2.13
N TYR A 459 -17.19 -32.28 1.79
CA TYR A 459 -16.76 -31.80 0.49
C TYR A 459 -15.63 -32.65 -0.07
N GLN A 460 -15.53 -32.69 -1.40
CA GLN A 460 -14.44 -33.33 -2.12
C GLN A 460 -13.71 -32.27 -2.95
N LEU A 461 -12.39 -32.21 -2.81
CA LEU A 461 -11.52 -31.33 -3.57
C LEU A 461 -10.67 -32.16 -4.53
N THR A 462 -10.78 -31.88 -5.82
CA THR A 462 -10.08 -32.61 -6.90
C THR A 462 -9.44 -31.70 -7.95
N GLU A 463 -9.68 -30.39 -7.89
CA GLU A 463 -9.26 -29.42 -8.89
C GLU A 463 -8.11 -28.56 -8.33
N PRO A 464 -6.85 -28.91 -8.63
CA PRO A 464 -5.72 -28.13 -8.14
C PRO A 464 -5.55 -26.84 -8.95
N ALA A 465 -5.21 -25.76 -8.26
CA ALA A 465 -4.68 -24.54 -8.84
C ALA A 465 -3.16 -24.59 -8.88
N THR A 466 -2.56 -24.11 -9.97
CA THR A 466 -1.10 -24.15 -10.19
C THR A 466 -0.37 -22.89 -9.73
N GLU A 467 -1.09 -21.78 -9.53
CA GLU A 467 -0.52 -20.48 -9.15
C GLU A 467 -1.06 -19.99 -7.79
N PRO A 468 -0.23 -19.39 -6.91
CA PRO A 468 1.19 -19.13 -7.10
C PRO A 468 2.05 -20.40 -7.02
N VAL A 469 1.60 -21.43 -6.29
CA VAL A 469 2.16 -22.78 -6.24
C VAL A 469 1.02 -23.80 -6.32
N LEU A 470 1.33 -25.07 -6.59
CA LEU A 470 0.34 -26.14 -6.63
C LEU A 470 -0.42 -26.27 -5.30
N HIS A 471 -1.73 -26.09 -5.32
CA HIS A 471 -2.58 -26.18 -4.12
C HIS A 471 -4.03 -26.54 -4.47
N LEU A 472 -4.80 -26.92 -3.45
CA LEU A 472 -6.26 -26.98 -3.50
C LEU A 472 -6.83 -25.83 -2.66
N THR A 473 -7.91 -25.21 -3.13
CA THR A 473 -8.64 -24.20 -2.35
C THR A 473 -9.91 -24.79 -1.78
N PHE A 474 -10.13 -24.56 -0.49
CA PHE A 474 -11.45 -24.71 0.13
C PHE A 474 -12.02 -23.31 0.34
N ALA A 475 -13.12 -23.00 -0.36
CA ALA A 475 -13.87 -21.75 -0.19
C ALA A 475 -15.37 -22.08 -0.24
N LYS A 476 -16.01 -22.22 0.92
CA LYS A 476 -17.42 -22.64 1.02
C LYS A 476 -18.21 -21.80 2.01
N TYR A 477 -19.47 -21.55 1.65
CA TYR A 477 -20.46 -20.96 2.53
C TYR A 477 -21.01 -22.01 3.50
N VAL A 478 -21.15 -21.60 4.75
CA VAL A 478 -21.75 -22.34 5.85
C VAL A 478 -22.91 -21.49 6.37
N LYS A 479 -24.13 -22.02 6.28
CA LYS A 479 -25.32 -21.30 6.75
C LYS A 479 -25.34 -21.26 8.27
N LEU A 480 -25.53 -20.06 8.84
CA LEU A 480 -25.69 -19.86 10.28
C LEU A 480 -27.17 -19.78 10.70
N THR A 481 -28.09 -19.73 9.73
CA THR A 481 -29.51 -19.57 10.00
C THR A 481 -30.06 -20.71 10.86
N GLY A 482 -30.78 -20.36 11.92
CA GLY A 482 -31.33 -21.32 12.89
C GLY A 482 -30.37 -21.69 14.02
N LEU A 483 -29.11 -21.26 13.98
CA LEU A 483 -28.19 -21.42 15.09
C LEU A 483 -28.39 -20.27 16.11
N PRO A 484 -28.60 -20.58 17.40
CA PRO A 484 -28.76 -19.54 18.42
C PRO A 484 -27.46 -18.76 18.65
N ALA A 485 -27.57 -17.52 19.11
CA ALA A 485 -26.41 -16.71 19.49
C ALA A 485 -25.48 -17.44 20.50
N GLY A 486 -24.20 -17.10 20.46
CA GLY A 486 -23.17 -17.67 21.34
C GLY A 486 -21.87 -18.02 20.61
N LYS A 487 -20.95 -18.64 21.34
CA LYS A 487 -19.64 -19.05 20.84
C LYS A 487 -19.71 -20.42 20.18
N TYR A 488 -19.08 -20.54 19.02
CA TYR A 488 -18.98 -21.76 18.22
C TYR A 488 -17.54 -22.03 17.83
N SER A 489 -17.27 -23.24 17.38
CA SER A 489 -16.07 -23.57 16.63
C SER A 489 -16.37 -24.44 15.42
N ALA A 490 -15.69 -24.17 14.31
CA ALA A 490 -15.69 -25.00 13.12
C ALA A 490 -14.48 -25.95 13.20
N VAL A 491 -14.75 -27.23 13.46
CA VAL A 491 -13.74 -28.29 13.41
C VAL A 491 -13.66 -28.78 11.96
N ILE A 492 -12.50 -28.59 11.33
CA ILE A 492 -12.24 -28.88 9.93
C ILE A 492 -11.27 -30.06 9.85
N GLU A 493 -11.73 -31.20 9.34
CA GLU A 493 -10.90 -32.37 9.05
C GLU A 493 -10.65 -32.45 7.54
N SER A 494 -9.40 -32.35 7.10
CA SER A 494 -8.98 -32.54 5.70
C SER A 494 -8.21 -33.85 5.58
N ARG A 495 -8.76 -34.81 4.84
CA ARG A 495 -8.16 -36.13 4.62
C ARG A 495 -7.74 -36.28 3.17
N ASP A 496 -6.44 -36.43 2.94
CA ASP A 496 -5.92 -36.87 1.65
C ASP A 496 -6.16 -38.38 1.49
N ILE A 497 -6.98 -38.76 0.51
CA ILE A 497 -7.40 -40.14 0.29
C ILE A 497 -6.28 -40.97 -0.34
N VAL A 498 -5.33 -40.35 -1.04
CA VAL A 498 -4.26 -41.06 -1.74
C VAL A 498 -3.16 -41.46 -0.76
N GLN A 499 -2.69 -40.54 0.08
CA GLN A 499 -1.64 -40.81 1.08
C GLN A 499 -2.17 -41.09 2.49
N GLN A 500 -3.50 -41.09 2.68
CA GLN A 500 -4.18 -41.37 3.96
C GLN A 500 -3.77 -40.44 5.13
N LYS A 501 -3.22 -39.25 4.82
CA LYS A 501 -2.89 -38.22 5.81
C LYS A 501 -4.14 -37.42 6.20
N VAL A 502 -4.24 -37.07 7.48
CA VAL A 502 -5.34 -36.27 8.04
C VAL A 502 -4.80 -35.03 8.71
N LEU A 503 -5.39 -33.89 8.37
CA LEU A 503 -5.17 -32.61 9.03
C LEU A 503 -6.43 -32.20 9.76
N LYS A 504 -6.27 -31.71 10.98
CA LYS A 504 -7.38 -31.19 11.78
C LYS A 504 -7.04 -29.79 12.24
N GLN A 505 -7.95 -28.85 12.00
CA GLN A 505 -7.86 -27.49 12.53
C GLN A 505 -9.21 -27.04 13.10
N GLU A 506 -9.18 -26.07 14.01
CA GLU A 506 -10.37 -25.55 14.67
C GLU A 506 -10.38 -24.02 14.57
N ALA A 507 -11.49 -23.46 14.07
CA ALA A 507 -11.67 -22.02 13.96
C ALA A 507 -12.87 -21.57 14.80
N TRP A 508 -12.63 -20.82 15.86
CA TRP A 508 -13.70 -20.28 16.70
C TRP A 508 -14.36 -19.06 16.07
N PHE A 509 -15.65 -18.86 16.36
CA PHE A 509 -16.41 -17.67 16.01
C PHE A 509 -17.56 -17.44 16.98
N VAL A 510 -18.16 -16.25 16.94
CA VAL A 510 -19.31 -15.88 17.76
C VAL A 510 -20.47 -15.48 16.84
N ILE A 511 -21.64 -16.06 17.11
CA ILE A 511 -22.90 -15.61 16.54
C ILE A 511 -23.48 -14.56 17.49
N LEU A 512 -23.59 -13.33 17.00
CA LEU A 512 -24.21 -12.20 17.71
C LEU A 512 -25.75 -12.33 17.71
N PRO A 513 -26.42 -11.68 18.67
CA PRO A 513 -27.88 -11.62 18.75
C PRO A 513 -28.56 -11.09 17.48
#